data_AF-A0A919BQD9-F1
#
_entry.id   AF-A0A919BQD9-F1
#
_cell.length_a   1.000
_cell.length_b   1.000
_cell.length_c   1.000
_cell.angle_alpha   90.00
_cell.angle_beta   90.00
_cell.angle_gamma   90.00
#
_symmetry.space_group_name_H-M   'P 1'
#
loop_
_entity.id
_entity.type
_entity.pdbx_description
1 polymer ?
#
loop_
_entity_poly.entity_id
_entity_poly.type
_entity_poly.pdbx_seq_one_letter_code
_entity_poly.pdbx_strand_id
1 'polypeptide(L)'
;MEAVDAPPGGELAALITAINELLPLVGMTHGDLELEAVSFDTGIAEELILALLRGEQVPDNQLNLSFTDRLAFLRETRSAPDGKPYSYAYIAGKIGVSRGMVWALFTGEREAGRTVAASLEEFFGADPGFLSTSGRRALARALRPIHASLLTLNGLRGEGIRQLAMRSSIEGADIRLAGPLQRALTEAFVQSRDEPDNAQDQELREITDHVRALPPTPRKRLIDKMRGLLGHPLP
;
A
#
# COMPACT_ATOMS: atom_id res chain seq x y z
N MET A 1 19.42 25.48 21.27
CA MET A 1 19.07 25.00 19.93
C MET A 1 17.83 24.14 20.12
N GLU A 2 16.68 24.81 20.11
CA GLU A 2 15.39 24.31 20.56
C GLU A 2 14.64 23.87 19.31
N ALA A 3 14.43 22.56 19.15
CA ALA A 3 13.65 22.02 18.05
C ALA A 3 12.16 22.27 18.37
N VAL A 4 11.52 23.04 17.50
CA VAL A 4 10.09 23.32 17.47
C VAL A 4 9.35 22.00 17.25
N ASP A 5 8.94 21.37 18.33
CA ASP A 5 8.05 20.20 18.32
C ASP A 5 6.62 20.73 18.23
N ALA A 6 6.08 20.78 17.00
CA ALA A 6 4.66 20.99 16.81
C ALA A 6 3.92 19.87 17.56
N PRO A 7 2.85 20.16 18.33
CA PRO A 7 2.22 19.13 19.14
C PRO A 7 1.77 17.97 18.22
N PRO A 8 2.12 16.72 18.55
CA PRO A 8 1.91 15.55 17.68
C PRO A 8 0.44 15.29 17.32
N GLY A 9 -0.51 15.97 18.00
CA GLY A 9 -1.93 15.97 17.63
C GLY A 9 -2.27 16.81 16.40
N GLY A 10 -1.50 17.86 16.11
CA GLY A 10 -1.75 18.76 14.98
C GLY A 10 -1.45 18.12 13.62
N GLU A 11 -0.41 17.29 13.56
CA GLU A 11 -0.03 16.61 12.32
C GLU A 11 -1.09 15.58 11.88
N LEU A 12 -1.52 14.71 12.80
CA LEU A 12 -2.56 13.73 12.52
C LEU A 12 -3.88 14.42 12.10
N ALA A 13 -4.28 15.47 12.81
CA ALA A 13 -5.48 16.23 12.47
C ALA A 13 -5.40 16.84 11.07
N ALA A 14 -4.27 17.47 10.73
CA ALA A 14 -4.05 18.04 9.39
C ALA A 14 -4.09 16.97 8.29
N LEU A 15 -3.50 15.80 8.55
CA LEU A 15 -3.52 14.68 7.60
C LEU A 15 -4.93 14.12 7.40
N ILE A 16 -5.71 13.96 8.47
CA ILE A 16 -7.12 13.54 8.39
C ILE A 16 -7.93 14.55 7.58
N THR A 17 -7.76 15.85 7.83
CA THR A 17 -8.42 16.90 7.05
C THR A 17 -8.08 16.78 5.57
N ALA A 18 -6.79 16.64 5.23
CA ALA A 18 -6.36 16.51 3.84
C ALA A 18 -6.93 15.26 3.14
N ILE A 19 -6.97 14.11 3.83
CA ILE A 19 -7.60 12.89 3.31
C ILE A 19 -9.09 13.13 3.05
N ASN A 20 -9.80 13.73 4.00
CA ASN A 20 -11.24 13.99 3.90
C ASN A 20 -11.59 14.96 2.76
N GLU A 21 -10.72 15.92 2.46
CA GLU A 21 -10.88 16.81 1.32
C GLU A 21 -10.67 16.09 -0.01
N LEU A 22 -9.73 15.14 -0.08
CA LEU A 22 -9.40 14.41 -1.30
C LEU A 22 -10.41 13.31 -1.67
N LEU A 23 -10.96 12.61 -0.68
CA LEU A 23 -11.95 11.52 -0.89
C LEU A 23 -13.07 11.89 -1.88
N PRO A 24 -13.85 12.97 -1.68
CA PRO A 24 -14.91 13.35 -2.63
C PRO A 24 -14.36 13.77 -4.00
N LEU A 25 -13.15 14.34 -4.05
CA LEU A 25 -12.50 14.75 -5.30
C LEU A 25 -12.06 13.56 -6.16
N VAL A 26 -11.85 12.40 -5.57
CA VAL A 26 -11.58 11.14 -6.31
C VAL A 26 -12.81 10.24 -6.42
N GLY A 27 -13.94 10.62 -5.80
CA GLY A 27 -15.18 9.85 -5.81
C GLY A 27 -15.13 8.62 -4.88
N MET A 28 -14.31 8.67 -3.84
CA MET A 28 -14.17 7.63 -2.82
C MET A 28 -14.81 8.07 -1.50
N THR A 29 -15.07 7.10 -0.64
CA THR A 29 -15.56 7.25 0.72
C THR A 29 -14.55 6.64 1.70
N HIS A 30 -14.75 6.84 3.00
CA HIS A 30 -13.91 6.21 4.02
C HIS A 30 -13.92 4.67 3.96
N GLY A 31 -14.99 4.06 3.45
CA GLY A 31 -15.09 2.61 3.31
C GLY A 31 -14.26 2.03 2.16
N ASP A 32 -13.77 2.89 1.26
CA ASP A 32 -12.89 2.49 0.15
C ASP A 32 -11.41 2.52 0.56
N LEU A 33 -11.10 2.92 1.80
CA LEU A 33 -9.75 2.97 2.32
C LEU A 33 -9.34 1.60 2.90
N GLU A 34 -8.09 1.20 2.67
CA GLU A 34 -7.50 -0.04 3.21
C GLU A 34 -7.18 0.12 4.72
N LEU A 35 -8.21 0.22 5.55
CA LEU A 35 -8.06 0.43 7.00
C LEU A 35 -7.50 -0.80 7.73
N GLU A 36 -7.69 -2.01 7.19
CA GLU A 36 -7.11 -3.24 7.70
C GLU A 36 -5.57 -3.17 7.76
N ALA A 37 -4.94 -2.65 6.69
CA ALA A 37 -3.49 -2.47 6.66
C ALA A 37 -3.02 -1.44 7.70
N VAL A 38 -3.76 -0.33 7.86
CA VAL A 38 -3.46 0.68 8.88
C VAL A 38 -3.60 0.10 10.29
N SER A 39 -4.63 -0.71 10.53
CA SER A 39 -4.84 -1.43 11.79
C SER A 39 -3.68 -2.39 12.07
N PHE A 40 -3.28 -3.20 11.08
CA PHE A 40 -2.16 -4.13 11.18
C PHE A 40 -0.82 -3.45 11.51
N ASP A 41 -0.58 -2.27 10.93
CA ASP A 41 0.67 -1.50 11.11
C ASP A 41 0.71 -0.67 12.38
N THR A 42 -0.44 -0.38 13.00
CA THR A 42 -0.53 0.50 14.18
C THR A 42 -0.99 -0.20 15.45
N GLY A 43 -1.66 -1.35 15.31
CA GLY A 43 -2.34 -2.03 16.42
C GLY A 43 -3.65 -1.38 16.85
N ILE A 44 -4.16 -0.38 16.12
CA ILE A 44 -5.37 0.35 16.47
C ILE A 44 -6.53 -0.20 15.66
N ALA A 45 -7.65 -0.49 16.34
CA ALA A 45 -8.84 -1.06 15.71
C ALA A 45 -9.39 -0.19 14.57
N GLU A 46 -9.87 -0.84 13.50
CA GLU A 46 -10.39 -0.17 12.30
C GLU A 46 -11.54 0.78 12.63
N GLU A 47 -12.40 0.42 13.58
CA GLU A 47 -13.53 1.24 13.99
C GLU A 47 -13.07 2.57 14.59
N LEU A 48 -11.96 2.56 15.34
CA LEU A 48 -11.38 3.78 15.93
C LEU A 48 -10.71 4.65 14.87
N ILE A 49 -10.03 4.02 13.92
CA ILE A 49 -9.42 4.73 12.78
C ILE A 49 -10.53 5.40 11.94
N LEU A 50 -11.60 4.67 11.66
CA LEU A 50 -12.76 5.17 10.93
C LEU A 50 -13.46 6.31 11.67
N ALA A 51 -13.66 6.18 12.99
CA ALA A 51 -14.21 7.24 13.83
C ALA A 51 -13.35 8.51 13.75
N LEU A 52 -12.02 8.38 13.87
CA LEU A 52 -11.09 9.50 13.72
C LEU A 52 -11.20 10.15 12.33
N LEU A 53 -11.25 9.35 11.26
CA LEU A 53 -11.39 9.86 9.90
C LEU A 53 -12.73 10.60 9.69
N ARG A 54 -13.78 10.22 10.41
CA ARG A 54 -15.06 10.94 10.42
C ARG A 54 -15.06 12.20 11.29
N GLY A 55 -13.95 12.51 11.95
CA GLY A 55 -13.81 13.65 12.85
C GLY A 55 -14.41 13.42 14.24
N GLU A 56 -14.71 12.16 14.59
CA GLU A 56 -15.22 11.81 15.92
C GLU A 56 -14.08 11.88 16.95
N GLN A 57 -14.44 12.15 18.21
CA GLN A 57 -13.48 12.18 19.29
C GLN A 57 -13.21 10.75 19.79
N VAL A 58 -11.94 10.32 19.67
CA VAL A 58 -11.48 9.04 20.22
C VAL A 58 -10.62 9.29 21.46
N PRO A 59 -10.90 8.61 22.59
CA PRO A 59 -10.11 8.71 23.81
C PRO A 59 -8.63 8.37 23.59
N ASP A 60 -7.72 9.17 24.17
CA ASP A 60 -6.28 8.99 23.98
C ASP A 60 -5.74 7.64 24.48
N ASN A 61 -6.38 7.03 25.49
CA ASN A 61 -6.01 5.70 26.00
C ASN A 61 -6.35 4.57 25.02
N GLN A 62 -7.31 4.77 24.12
CA GLN A 62 -7.64 3.80 23.07
C GLN A 62 -6.68 3.89 21.88
N LEU A 63 -6.06 5.06 21.67
CA LEU A 63 -5.01 5.25 20.66
C LEU A 63 -3.64 4.83 21.19
N ASN A 64 -3.36 5.13 22.46
CA ASN A 64 -2.09 4.82 23.12
C ASN A 64 -2.23 3.53 23.94
N LEU A 65 -2.38 2.41 23.23
CA LEU A 65 -2.36 1.07 23.82
C LEU A 65 -1.07 0.84 24.61
N SER A 66 -1.17 0.06 25.70
CA SER A 66 0.00 -0.28 26.52
C SER A 66 0.99 -1.13 25.74
N PHE A 67 2.24 -1.18 26.20
CA PHE A 67 3.26 -2.07 25.63
C PHE A 67 2.76 -3.52 25.56
N THR A 68 2.11 -3.98 26.63
CA THR A 68 1.57 -5.34 26.75
C THR A 68 0.48 -5.60 25.73
N ASP A 69 -0.46 -4.66 25.56
CA ASP A 69 -1.56 -4.79 24.60
C ASP A 69 -1.04 -4.83 23.16
N ARG A 70 -0.08 -3.95 22.84
CA ARG A 70 0.56 -3.92 21.52
C ARG A 70 1.35 -5.19 21.25
N LEU A 71 2.06 -5.71 22.24
CA LEU A 71 2.81 -6.95 22.11
C LEU A 71 1.87 -8.16 21.94
N ALA A 72 0.74 -8.17 22.64
CA ALA A 72 -0.32 -9.16 22.44
C ALA A 72 -0.88 -9.11 21.01
N PHE A 73 -1.18 -7.89 20.52
CA PHE A 73 -1.63 -7.67 19.15
C PHE A 73 -0.63 -8.20 18.11
N LEU A 74 0.68 -7.95 18.28
CA LEU A 74 1.71 -8.51 17.40
C LEU A 74 1.63 -10.04 17.33
N ARG A 75 1.50 -10.68 18.49
CA ARG A 75 1.48 -12.15 18.58
C ARG A 75 0.21 -12.77 18.01
N GLU A 76 -0.91 -12.07 18.08
CA GLU A 76 -2.18 -12.51 17.51
C GLU A 76 -2.20 -12.36 15.98
N THR A 77 -1.76 -11.20 15.48
CA THR A 77 -1.82 -10.86 14.05
C THR A 77 -0.67 -11.48 13.23
N ARG A 78 0.49 -11.71 13.85
CA ARG A 78 1.69 -12.22 13.19
C ARG A 78 2.03 -13.60 13.72
N SER A 79 1.27 -14.58 13.22
CA SER A 79 1.40 -15.98 13.59
C SER A 79 2.58 -16.68 12.93
N ALA A 80 2.95 -17.84 13.46
CA ALA A 80 3.96 -18.70 12.85
C ALA A 80 3.47 -19.29 11.51
N PRO A 81 4.36 -19.86 10.69
CA PRO A 81 3.98 -20.44 9.40
C PRO A 81 2.94 -21.56 9.47
N ASP A 82 2.78 -22.19 10.64
CA ASP A 82 1.75 -23.20 10.91
C ASP A 82 0.39 -22.60 11.33
N GLY A 83 0.27 -21.26 11.27
CA GLY A 83 -0.93 -20.51 11.66
C GLY A 83 -1.14 -20.41 13.17
N LYS A 84 -0.22 -20.90 13.99
CA LYS A 84 -0.35 -20.84 15.46
C LYS A 84 0.39 -19.63 16.04
N PRO A 85 -0.05 -19.09 17.18
CA PRO A 85 0.71 -18.07 17.88
C PRO A 85 2.09 -18.59 18.29
N TYR A 86 3.13 -17.77 18.13
CA TYR A 86 4.48 -18.13 18.57
C TYR A 86 4.49 -18.48 20.06
N SER A 87 5.23 -19.55 20.40
CA SER A 87 5.43 -19.93 21.79
C SER A 87 6.45 -19.00 22.47
N TYR A 88 6.30 -18.76 23.78
CA TYR A 88 7.25 -17.93 24.52
C TYR A 88 8.68 -18.48 24.49
N ALA A 89 8.84 -19.81 24.46
CA ALA A 89 10.15 -20.44 24.33
C ALA A 89 10.80 -20.13 22.97
N TYR A 90 10.01 -20.14 21.91
CA TYR A 90 10.49 -19.84 20.56
C TYR A 90 10.91 -18.38 20.43
N ILE A 91 10.06 -17.45 20.89
CA ILE A 91 10.37 -16.01 20.90
C ILE A 91 11.66 -15.77 21.67
N ALA A 92 11.75 -16.31 22.90
CA ALA A 92 12.92 -16.19 23.77
C ALA A 92 14.22 -16.65 23.09
N GLY A 93 14.18 -17.81 22.42
CA GLY A 93 15.32 -18.34 21.68
C GLY A 93 15.73 -17.50 20.48
N LYS A 94 14.79 -16.81 19.82
CA LYS A 94 15.08 -15.94 18.67
C LYS A 94 15.64 -14.58 19.06
N ILE A 95 15.14 -13.98 20.14
CA ILE A 95 15.59 -12.66 20.60
C ILE A 95 16.73 -12.72 21.63
N GLY A 96 17.13 -13.92 22.06
CA GLY A 96 18.26 -14.10 22.98
C GLY A 96 17.96 -13.75 24.45
N VAL A 97 16.74 -13.96 24.92
CA VAL A 97 16.35 -13.74 26.33
C VAL A 97 15.78 -15.01 26.96
N SER A 98 15.50 -15.00 28.27
CA SER A 98 14.90 -16.15 28.94
C SER A 98 13.39 -16.27 28.64
N ARG A 99 12.85 -17.49 28.64
CA ARG A 99 11.40 -17.73 28.52
C ARG A 99 10.59 -16.97 29.59
N GLY A 100 11.10 -16.93 30.82
CA GLY A 100 10.47 -16.20 31.92
C GLY A 100 10.42 -14.69 31.68
N MET A 101 11.47 -14.12 31.08
CA MET A 101 11.47 -12.71 30.65
C MET A 101 10.37 -12.45 29.62
N VAL A 102 10.26 -13.28 28.57
CA VAL A 102 9.19 -13.13 27.57
C VAL A 102 7.81 -13.20 28.21
N TRP A 103 7.59 -14.19 29.09
CA TRP A 103 6.32 -14.31 29.80
C TRP A 103 5.99 -13.05 30.62
N ALA A 104 6.94 -12.53 31.39
CA ALA A 104 6.77 -11.31 32.19
C ALA A 104 6.45 -10.06 31.36
N LEU A 105 6.94 -9.99 30.11
CA LEU A 105 6.59 -8.92 29.18
C LEU A 105 5.12 -9.03 28.71
N PHE A 106 4.66 -10.24 28.41
CA PHE A 106 3.27 -10.48 27.98
C PHE A 106 2.25 -10.37 29.11
N THR A 107 2.65 -10.52 30.37
CA THR A 107 1.78 -10.31 31.54
C THR A 107 1.83 -8.91 32.11
N GLY A 108 2.74 -8.05 31.61
CA GLY A 108 2.96 -6.71 32.15
C GLY A 108 3.67 -6.69 33.52
N GLU A 109 4.21 -7.82 33.98
CA GLU A 109 5.03 -7.86 35.20
C GLU A 109 6.37 -7.13 35.02
N ARG A 110 6.79 -6.94 33.77
CA ARG A 110 8.02 -6.23 33.43
C ARG A 110 7.88 -5.43 32.14
N GLU A 111 8.55 -4.28 32.10
CA GLU A 111 8.71 -3.51 30.87
C GLU A 111 9.96 -3.94 30.09
N ALA A 112 9.87 -3.90 28.76
CA ALA A 112 11.00 -4.15 27.89
C ALA A 112 11.94 -2.94 27.86
N GLY A 113 13.25 -3.18 27.96
CA GLY A 113 14.23 -2.18 27.58
C GLY A 113 14.20 -1.95 26.05
N ARG A 114 14.70 -0.79 25.60
CA ARG A 114 14.70 -0.38 24.18
C ARG A 114 15.22 -1.46 23.23
N THR A 115 16.33 -2.13 23.57
CA THR A 115 16.92 -3.19 22.74
C THR A 115 15.98 -4.39 22.61
N VAL A 116 15.35 -4.81 23.70
CA VAL A 116 14.41 -5.95 23.69
C VAL A 116 13.15 -5.61 22.91
N ALA A 117 12.64 -4.38 23.05
CA ALA A 117 11.51 -3.90 22.27
C ALA A 117 11.82 -3.92 20.76
N ALA A 118 12.99 -3.41 20.34
CA ALA A 118 13.41 -3.44 18.94
C ALA A 118 13.58 -4.87 18.41
N SER A 119 14.17 -5.79 19.19
CA SER A 119 14.28 -7.19 18.79
C SER A 119 12.93 -7.90 18.69
N LEU A 120 11.94 -7.51 19.50
CA LEU A 120 10.57 -8.02 19.38
C LEU A 120 9.89 -7.48 18.13
N GLU A 121 10.02 -6.18 17.84
CA GLU A 121 9.52 -5.56 16.61
C GLU A 121 10.09 -6.27 15.37
N GLU A 122 11.41 -6.47 15.32
CA GLU A 122 12.09 -7.19 14.25
C GLU A 122 11.63 -8.66 14.14
N PHE A 123 11.54 -9.37 15.29
CA PHE A 123 11.09 -10.75 15.32
C PHE A 123 9.69 -10.92 14.71
N PHE A 124 8.78 -10.01 15.03
CA PHE A 124 7.43 -10.03 14.49
C PHE A 124 7.35 -9.41 13.10
N GLY A 125 8.39 -8.77 12.58
CA GLY A 125 8.31 -8.02 11.31
C GLY A 125 7.40 -6.80 11.40
N ALA A 126 7.32 -6.19 12.58
CA ALA A 126 6.63 -4.93 12.79
C ALA A 126 7.56 -3.75 12.50
N ASP A 127 6.99 -2.61 12.12
CA ASP A 127 7.75 -1.40 11.90
C ASP A 127 8.54 -0.97 13.16
N PRO A 128 9.75 -0.41 12.98
CA PRO A 128 10.48 0.20 14.08
C PRO A 128 9.64 1.23 14.85
N GLY A 129 9.61 1.06 16.16
CA GLY A 129 8.85 1.90 17.08
C GLY A 129 7.39 1.50 17.26
N PHE A 130 6.90 0.39 16.69
CA PHE A 130 5.55 -0.13 16.92
C PHE A 130 5.21 -0.22 18.43
N LEU A 131 6.14 -0.69 19.26
CA LEU A 131 5.92 -0.90 20.70
C LEU A 131 6.13 0.36 21.55
N SER A 132 6.67 1.45 20.98
CA SER A 132 7.12 2.63 21.75
C SER A 132 6.57 3.96 21.25
N THR A 133 6.13 4.05 19.99
CA THR A 133 5.63 5.29 19.38
C THR A 133 4.21 5.58 19.85
N SER A 134 3.85 6.84 20.11
CA SER A 134 2.46 7.18 20.44
C SER A 134 1.50 6.77 19.32
N GLY A 135 0.26 6.39 19.68
CA GLY A 135 -0.75 5.95 18.71
C GLY A 135 -1.02 6.98 17.63
N ARG A 136 -1.08 8.26 18.01
CA ARG A 136 -1.29 9.37 17.06
C ARG A 136 -0.16 9.46 16.02
N ARG A 137 1.08 9.28 16.43
CA ARG A 137 2.24 9.30 15.54
C ARG A 137 2.30 8.05 14.66
N ALA A 138 1.96 6.88 15.20
CA ALA A 138 1.85 5.64 14.44
C ALA A 138 0.78 5.78 13.34
N LEU A 139 -0.41 6.30 13.67
CA LEU A 139 -1.48 6.58 12.71
C LEU A 139 -1.06 7.59 11.65
N ALA A 140 -0.45 8.71 12.04
CA ALA A 140 0.01 9.70 11.08
C ALA A 140 1.00 9.08 10.08
N ARG A 141 1.93 8.22 10.54
CA ARG A 141 2.84 7.49 9.67
C ARG A 141 2.10 6.54 8.72
N ALA A 142 1.18 5.74 9.23
CA ALA A 142 0.44 4.72 8.47
C ALA A 142 -0.58 5.33 7.48
N LEU A 143 -1.10 6.53 7.73
CA LEU A 143 -2.05 7.21 6.84
C LEU A 143 -1.36 7.99 5.71
N ARG A 144 -0.07 8.32 5.82
CA ARG A 144 0.67 9.06 4.77
C ARG A 144 0.65 8.35 3.39
N PRO A 145 0.85 7.03 3.28
CA PRO A 145 0.73 6.33 2.01
C PRO A 145 -0.65 6.47 1.38
N ILE A 146 -1.73 6.35 2.18
CA ILE A 146 -3.11 6.54 1.70
C ILE A 146 -3.28 7.96 1.15
N HIS A 147 -2.85 8.98 1.89
CA HIS A 147 -2.91 10.36 1.44
C HIS A 147 -2.12 10.58 0.13
N ALA A 148 -0.92 10.00 0.00
CA ALA A 148 -0.12 10.09 -1.23
C ALA A 148 -0.80 9.40 -2.43
N SER A 149 -1.44 8.25 -2.21
CA SER A 149 -2.24 7.56 -3.24
C SER A 149 -3.43 8.41 -3.69
N LEU A 150 -4.16 9.03 -2.74
CA LEU A 150 -5.27 9.92 -3.07
C LEU A 150 -4.83 11.17 -3.85
N LEU A 151 -3.68 11.77 -3.51
CA LEU A 151 -3.10 12.87 -4.28
C LEU A 151 -2.78 12.45 -5.71
N THR A 152 -2.20 11.27 -5.88
CA THR A 152 -1.87 10.71 -7.19
C THR A 152 -3.13 10.50 -8.03
N LEU A 153 -4.16 9.89 -7.45
CA LEU A 153 -5.46 9.68 -8.11
C LEU A 153 -6.14 10.99 -8.51
N ASN A 154 -6.11 11.99 -7.62
CA ASN A 154 -6.66 13.32 -7.91
C ASN A 154 -5.90 14.02 -9.06
N GLY A 155 -4.56 13.89 -9.08
CA GLY A 155 -3.72 14.39 -10.16
C GLY A 155 -4.06 13.78 -11.52
N LEU A 156 -4.17 12.45 -11.57
CA LEU A 156 -4.55 11.71 -12.78
C LEU A 156 -5.95 12.08 -13.27
N ARG A 157 -6.91 12.28 -12.36
CA ARG A 157 -8.25 12.78 -12.70
C ARG A 157 -8.19 14.17 -13.33
N GLY A 158 -7.41 15.08 -12.74
CA GLY A 158 -7.19 16.42 -13.28
C GLY A 158 -6.53 16.42 -14.65
N GLU A 159 -5.54 15.54 -14.88
CA GLU A 159 -4.92 15.34 -16.19
C GLU A 159 -5.87 14.73 -17.22
N GLY A 160 -6.64 13.71 -16.85
CA GLY A 160 -7.68 13.13 -17.71
C GLY A 160 -8.72 14.16 -18.13
N ILE A 161 -9.18 15.00 -17.20
CA ILE A 161 -10.09 16.11 -17.50
C ILE A 161 -9.42 17.16 -18.41
N ARG A 162 -8.15 17.51 -18.16
CA ARG A 162 -7.38 18.44 -19.03
C ARG A 162 -7.20 17.88 -20.44
N GLN A 163 -6.89 16.60 -20.60
CA GLN A 163 -6.78 15.95 -21.91
C GLN A 163 -8.14 15.90 -22.62
N LEU A 164 -9.23 15.65 -21.89
CA LEU A 164 -10.60 15.73 -22.43
C LEU A 164 -10.96 17.15 -22.85
N ALA A 165 -10.63 18.18 -22.07
CA ALA A 165 -10.87 19.58 -22.40
C ALA A 165 -10.04 20.08 -23.60
N MET A 166 -8.79 19.61 -23.71
CA MET A 166 -7.93 19.89 -24.86
C MET A 166 -8.43 19.17 -26.12
N ARG A 167 -9.03 17.98 -25.98
CA ARG A 167 -9.69 17.26 -27.09
C ARG A 167 -11.05 17.86 -27.45
N SER A 168 -11.82 18.37 -26.47
CA SER A 168 -13.13 19.00 -26.71
C SER A 168 -13.04 20.42 -27.29
N SER A 169 -11.83 20.97 -27.46
CA SER A 169 -11.62 22.12 -28.34
C SER A 169 -11.77 21.75 -29.83
N ILE A 170 -11.98 20.47 -30.14
CA ILE A 170 -12.41 19.95 -31.44
C ILE A 170 -13.75 19.23 -31.19
N GLU A 171 -14.85 19.98 -31.34
CA GLU A 171 -16.24 19.53 -31.51
C GLU A 171 -16.86 18.53 -30.50
N GLY A 172 -18.03 18.92 -29.98
CA GLY A 172 -18.77 18.16 -28.99
C GLY A 172 -19.19 16.77 -29.50
N ALA A 173 -18.89 15.73 -28.71
CA ALA A 173 -19.56 14.44 -28.77
C ALA A 173 -19.37 13.63 -27.46
N ASP A 174 -20.50 13.34 -26.83
CA ASP A 174 -20.84 12.18 -26.00
C ASP A 174 -19.82 11.56 -25.03
N ILE A 175 -20.07 11.82 -23.75
CA ILE A 175 -19.52 11.10 -22.58
C ILE A 175 -20.14 9.69 -22.53
N ARG A 176 -19.55 8.71 -23.24
CA ARG A 176 -19.89 7.28 -23.12
C ARG A 176 -18.68 6.32 -23.10
N LEU A 177 -17.47 6.82 -22.79
CA LEU A 177 -16.23 6.04 -22.94
C LEU A 177 -15.47 5.73 -21.63
N ALA A 178 -16.08 5.94 -20.46
CA ALA A 178 -15.41 5.62 -19.18
C ALA A 178 -15.09 4.11 -19.02
N GLY A 179 -15.99 3.23 -19.44
CA GLY A 179 -15.85 1.77 -19.26
C GLY A 179 -14.76 1.11 -20.13
N PRO A 180 -14.65 1.42 -21.44
CA PRO A 180 -13.60 0.85 -22.28
C PRO A 180 -12.20 1.34 -21.94
N LEU A 181 -12.06 2.60 -21.52
CA LEU A 181 -10.76 3.21 -21.18
C LEU A 181 -10.19 2.65 -19.87
N GLN A 182 -11.05 2.40 -18.89
CA GLN A 182 -10.68 1.75 -17.63
C GLN A 182 -10.17 0.32 -17.85
N ARG A 183 -10.76 -0.45 -18.79
CA ARG A 183 -10.27 -1.78 -19.17
C ARG A 183 -8.89 -1.73 -19.84
N ALA A 184 -8.70 -0.80 -20.78
CA ALA A 184 -7.42 -0.65 -21.46
C ALA A 184 -6.28 -0.24 -20.49
N LEU A 185 -6.58 0.59 -19.49
CA LEU A 185 -5.60 0.97 -18.46
C LEU A 185 -5.26 -0.20 -17.54
N THR A 186 -6.23 -0.99 -17.10
CA THR A 186 -5.97 -2.20 -16.28
C THR A 186 -5.13 -3.22 -17.05
N GLU A 187 -5.40 -3.43 -18.33
CA GLU A 187 -4.61 -4.32 -19.20
C GLU A 187 -3.17 -3.81 -19.37
N ALA A 188 -2.99 -2.50 -19.55
CA ALA A 188 -1.66 -1.90 -19.66
C ALA A 188 -0.87 -1.99 -18.33
N PHE A 189 -1.51 -1.79 -17.18
CA PHE A 189 -0.86 -1.90 -15.86
C PHE A 189 -0.42 -3.33 -15.54
N VAL A 190 -1.15 -4.35 -16.02
CA VAL A 190 -0.75 -5.76 -15.87
C VAL A 190 0.46 -6.09 -16.75
N GLN A 191 0.56 -5.52 -17.96
CA GLN A 191 1.73 -5.68 -18.82
C GLN A 191 2.97 -4.92 -18.34
N SER A 192 2.80 -3.88 -17.53
CA SER A 192 3.91 -3.01 -17.08
C SER A 192 4.63 -3.51 -15.82
N ARG A 193 4.17 -4.60 -15.19
CA ARG A 193 4.72 -5.09 -13.92
C ARG A 193 5.85 -6.11 -14.07
N ASP A 194 6.09 -6.62 -15.27
CA ASP A 194 7.24 -7.47 -15.59
C ASP A 194 8.15 -6.73 -16.57
N GLU A 195 9.06 -5.89 -16.05
CA GLU A 195 10.47 -5.76 -16.46
C GLU A 195 11.09 -4.37 -16.19
N PRO A 196 12.35 -4.29 -15.71
CA PRO A 196 13.08 -3.04 -15.56
C PRO A 196 13.76 -2.59 -16.87
N ASP A 197 13.27 -1.48 -17.41
CA ASP A 197 13.89 -0.35 -18.16
C ASP A 197 15.23 -0.48 -18.93
N ASN A 198 15.60 -1.65 -19.43
CA ASN A 198 16.69 -1.81 -20.42
C ASN A 198 16.38 -2.87 -21.50
N ALA A 199 15.12 -3.29 -21.60
CA ALA A 199 14.70 -4.46 -22.37
C ALA A 199 14.33 -4.16 -23.83
N GLN A 200 13.84 -2.97 -24.17
CA GLN A 200 13.22 -2.74 -25.48
C GLN A 200 14.18 -2.92 -26.68
N ASP A 201 15.46 -2.56 -26.54
CA ASP A 201 16.48 -2.76 -27.57
C ASP A 201 17.00 -4.21 -27.64
N GLN A 202 16.86 -4.97 -26.54
CA GLN A 202 17.22 -6.38 -26.47
C GLN A 202 16.07 -7.27 -26.96
N GLU A 203 14.82 -6.96 -26.60
CA GLU A 203 13.60 -7.61 -27.08
C GLU A 203 13.44 -7.47 -28.59
N LEU A 204 13.68 -6.29 -29.18
CA LEU A 204 13.62 -6.12 -30.63
C LEU A 204 14.63 -7.02 -31.37
N ARG A 205 15.79 -7.30 -30.76
CA ARG A 205 16.80 -8.22 -31.32
C ARG A 205 16.40 -9.69 -31.10
N GLU A 206 15.91 -10.05 -29.92
CA GLU A 206 15.50 -11.41 -29.58
C GLU A 206 14.24 -11.87 -30.33
N ILE A 207 13.29 -10.96 -30.56
CA ILE A 207 12.10 -11.19 -31.39
C ILE A 207 12.50 -11.39 -32.86
N THR A 208 13.47 -10.61 -33.36
CA THR A 208 13.99 -10.76 -34.73
C THR A 208 14.68 -12.11 -34.93
N ASP A 209 15.43 -12.58 -33.94
CA ASP A 209 16.12 -13.87 -33.97
C ASP A 209 15.15 -15.06 -33.80
N HIS A 210 14.12 -14.94 -32.96
CA HIS A 210 13.09 -15.96 -32.79
C HIS A 210 12.22 -16.15 -34.05
N VAL A 211 11.87 -15.08 -34.76
CA VAL A 211 11.11 -15.17 -36.03
C VAL A 211 11.91 -15.90 -37.12
N ARG A 212 13.24 -15.75 -37.11
CA ARG A 212 14.16 -16.41 -38.04
C ARG A 212 14.42 -17.89 -37.68
N ALA A 213 14.20 -18.30 -36.44
CA ALA A 213 14.38 -19.69 -35.97
C ALA A 213 13.14 -20.60 -36.16
N LEU A 214 11.95 -20.04 -36.47
CA LEU A 214 10.73 -20.84 -36.57
C LEU A 214 10.65 -21.76 -37.82
N PRO A 215 10.06 -22.98 -37.72
CA PRO A 215 9.79 -23.83 -38.88
C PRO A 215 8.83 -23.17 -39.89
N PRO A 216 8.81 -23.58 -41.16
CA PRO A 216 8.18 -22.82 -42.26
C PRO A 216 6.67 -22.62 -42.12
N THR A 217 5.96 -23.55 -41.45
CA THR A 217 4.51 -23.55 -41.34
C THR A 217 3.95 -22.47 -40.38
N PRO A 218 4.46 -22.31 -39.14
CA PRO A 218 4.02 -21.21 -38.26
C PRO A 218 4.45 -19.82 -38.74
N ARG A 219 5.58 -19.71 -39.46
CA ARG A 219 6.07 -18.42 -40.02
C ARG A 219 5.10 -17.83 -41.05
N LYS A 220 4.54 -18.67 -41.94
CA LYS A 220 3.61 -18.21 -42.99
C LYS A 220 2.30 -17.63 -42.42
N ARG A 221 1.76 -18.27 -41.38
CA ARG A 221 0.55 -17.80 -40.68
C ARG A 221 0.75 -16.47 -39.92
N LEU A 222 1.94 -16.25 -39.38
CA LEU A 222 2.28 -14.99 -38.72
C LEU A 222 2.43 -13.85 -39.73
N ILE A 223 3.08 -14.11 -40.86
CA ILE A 223 3.24 -13.12 -41.95
C ILE A 223 1.88 -12.74 -42.57
N ASP A 224 0.98 -13.70 -42.78
CA ASP A 224 -0.36 -13.41 -43.30
C ASP A 224 -1.21 -12.58 -42.33
N LYS A 225 -1.05 -12.79 -41.01
CA LYS A 225 -1.72 -11.95 -39.98
C LYS A 225 -1.13 -10.54 -39.89
N MET A 226 0.18 -10.39 -39.97
CA MET A 226 0.82 -9.06 -39.99
C MET A 226 0.46 -8.28 -41.26
N ARG A 227 0.27 -8.97 -42.40
CA ARG A 227 -0.15 -8.35 -43.66
C ARG A 227 -1.61 -7.88 -43.63
N GLY A 228 -2.49 -8.58 -42.92
CA GLY A 228 -3.88 -8.15 -42.71
C GLY A 228 -4.02 -6.90 -41.84
N LEU A 229 -3.08 -6.68 -40.92
CA LEU A 229 -3.05 -5.51 -40.03
C LEU A 229 -2.48 -4.25 -40.69
N LEU A 230 -1.68 -4.39 -41.76
CA LEU A 230 -1.04 -3.27 -42.47
C LEU A 230 -1.81 -2.79 -43.71
N GLY A 231 -3.03 -3.28 -43.93
CA GLY A 231 -4.00 -2.62 -44.82
C GLY A 231 -3.57 -2.41 -46.28
N HIS A 232 -2.83 -3.34 -46.89
CA HIS A 232 -2.58 -3.30 -48.35
C HIS A 232 -3.46 -4.30 -49.11
N PRO A 233 -4.21 -3.86 -50.14
CA PRO A 233 -4.83 -4.76 -51.12
C PRO A 233 -3.78 -5.20 -52.15
N LEU A 234 -3.84 -6.45 -52.60
CA LEU A 234 -3.07 -6.96 -53.76
C LEU A 234 -3.98 -7.00 -55.00
N PRO A 235 -3.43 -6.79 -56.22
CA PRO A 235 -4.11 -7.13 -57.48
C PRO A 235 -4.28 -8.64 -57.66
#